data_AF-A0A0K0F2X3-F1
#
_entry.id   AF-A0A0K0F2X3-F1
#
_cell.length_a   1.000
_cell.length_b   1.000
_cell.length_c   1.000
_cell.angle_alpha   90.00
_cell.angle_beta   90.00
_cell.angle_gamma   90.00
#
_symmetry.space_group_name_H-M   'P 1'
#
loop_
_entity.id
_entity.type
_entity.pdbx_description
1 polymer ?
#
loop_
_entity_poly.entity_id
_entity_poly.type
_entity_poly.pdbx_seq_one_letter_code
_entity_poly.pdbx_strand_id
1 'polypeptide(L)'
;MSILSPDVLLFLNKSTSIWKIIDNAYTNSYLLDEIKKYNIRKRLHPCRINFQPILRKSLNSTFIEWQLISNSGYILPSYDILTPWILNERNDIDFEAETSITIQILSDIIISDIPERMLLISKAGRSIENLFSRYRFANKLIIRNEIFTKESIDDFILHALVKVNIEQLEYLSFISLYSIYTFVKNYDINEYNIFHGKPNLKEFSIHIGYLEMYNINLTGNDDFWRFIDSITKHNIQLKITFVQSDKSISLAITILKYCKKKNINVFLELQSSKFLFFNYIKDCIKRKDDIFIKKLSSFTFIINQLEDLKFIKYILNEMDNLEEIIILFNKSVYPNIKQTTKNNEIFKKFYNVLFDFKAEVKNIKRFTLKYHDNYFPTFFETFTFQEKLYDMFIISILSIIPNSIINVKFINMPYLKEEYFDFLYKSIPNMKKIAFKKCRYIPDDVLLNFRNLKHVLLDENIGIIIPSWIDIVIYKNFSDFMCGDYFIPQMKKNESHFFKIMKNSKFKNTFWLDDNFTPDTVIFMKDVMKWRDATELLNF
;
A
#
# COMPACT_ATOMS: atom_id res chain seq x y z
N MET A 1 25.35 -21.50 -25.46
CA MET A 1 25.61 -20.41 -24.50
C MET A 1 26.31 -19.30 -25.26
N SER A 2 25.67 -18.13 -25.44
CA SER A 2 26.35 -16.98 -26.04
C SER A 2 27.34 -16.42 -25.02
N ILE A 3 28.62 -16.32 -25.39
CA ILE A 3 29.66 -15.73 -24.56
C ILE A 3 29.40 -14.22 -24.55
N LEU A 4 29.06 -13.67 -23.38
CA LEU A 4 28.86 -12.23 -23.20
C LEU A 4 30.18 -11.49 -23.40
N SER A 5 30.10 -10.22 -23.80
CA SER A 5 31.28 -9.35 -23.74
C SER A 5 31.81 -9.29 -22.29
N PRO A 6 33.12 -9.50 -22.08
CA PRO A 6 33.75 -9.41 -20.75
C PRO A 6 33.46 -8.08 -20.04
N ASP A 7 33.33 -6.99 -20.79
CA ASP A 7 33.08 -5.65 -20.25
C ASP A 7 31.67 -5.51 -19.68
N VAL A 8 30.67 -6.09 -20.34
CA VAL A 8 29.28 -6.11 -19.87
C VAL A 8 29.18 -6.96 -18.60
N LEU A 9 29.84 -8.11 -18.58
CA LEU A 9 29.88 -8.98 -17.40
C LEU A 9 30.53 -8.27 -16.20
N LEU A 10 31.64 -7.58 -16.43
CA LEU A 10 32.34 -6.80 -15.43
C LEU A 10 31.47 -5.67 -14.88
N PHE A 11 30.77 -4.93 -15.76
CA PHE A 11 29.82 -3.88 -15.38
C PHE A 11 28.69 -4.42 -14.50
N LEU A 12 28.01 -5.49 -14.93
CA LEU A 12 26.87 -6.06 -14.19
C LEU A 12 27.29 -6.61 -12.82
N ASN A 13 28.47 -7.25 -12.74
CA ASN A 13 28.99 -7.77 -11.48
C ASN A 13 29.41 -6.64 -10.54
N LYS A 14 30.06 -5.58 -11.04
CA LYS A 14 30.50 -4.43 -10.23
C LYS A 14 29.38 -3.45 -9.88
N SER A 15 28.30 -3.37 -10.64
CA SER A 15 27.22 -2.43 -10.35
C SER A 15 26.58 -2.75 -9.01
N THR A 16 26.57 -1.77 -8.11
CA THR A 16 25.91 -1.83 -6.79
C THR A 16 24.48 -1.32 -6.84
N SER A 17 23.91 -1.14 -8.03
CA SER A 17 22.59 -0.52 -8.28
C SER A 17 21.88 -1.21 -9.44
N ILE A 18 20.58 -1.47 -9.31
CA ILE A 18 19.73 -1.98 -10.40
C ILE A 18 19.30 -0.82 -11.30
N TRP A 19 19.01 0.35 -10.71
CA TRP A 19 18.71 1.57 -11.48
C TRP A 19 19.83 1.92 -12.47
N LYS A 20 21.11 1.89 -12.06
CA LYS A 20 22.24 2.16 -12.97
C LYS A 20 22.32 1.14 -14.10
N ILE A 21 21.95 -0.12 -13.84
CA ILE A 21 21.90 -1.16 -14.89
C ILE A 21 20.80 -0.81 -15.90
N ILE A 22 19.61 -0.45 -15.41
CA ILE A 22 18.44 -0.10 -16.22
C ILE A 22 18.72 1.16 -17.08
N ASP A 23 19.26 2.22 -16.49
CA ASP A 23 19.56 3.48 -17.19
C ASP A 23 20.59 3.32 -18.30
N ASN A 24 21.66 2.58 -18.04
CA ASN A 24 22.64 2.26 -19.07
C ASN A 24 22.02 1.38 -20.17
N ALA A 25 21.10 0.47 -19.83
CA ALA A 25 20.39 -0.33 -20.82
C ALA A 25 19.47 0.52 -21.71
N TYR A 26 18.81 1.53 -21.16
CA TYR A 26 17.98 2.44 -21.96
C TYR A 26 18.78 3.29 -22.95
N THR A 27 20.02 3.62 -22.61
CA THR A 27 20.90 4.45 -23.44
C THR A 27 21.80 3.65 -24.39
N ASN A 28 21.89 2.33 -24.21
CA ASN A 28 22.75 1.44 -25.00
C ASN A 28 22.01 0.15 -25.39
N SER A 29 21.58 0.06 -26.65
CA SER A 29 20.84 -1.08 -27.20
C SER A 29 21.64 -2.39 -27.15
N TYR A 30 22.95 -2.34 -27.37
CA TYR A 30 23.82 -3.51 -27.25
C TYR A 30 23.84 -4.05 -25.81
N LEU A 31 23.99 -3.15 -24.82
CA LEU A 31 23.93 -3.52 -23.41
C LEU A 31 22.56 -4.09 -23.03
N LEU A 32 21.46 -3.53 -23.53
CA LEU A 32 20.12 -4.04 -23.31
C LEU A 32 19.96 -5.49 -23.80
N ASP A 33 20.44 -5.78 -25.01
CA ASP A 33 20.36 -7.14 -25.57
C ASP A 33 21.22 -8.14 -24.80
N GLU A 34 22.37 -7.70 -24.29
CA GLU A 34 23.24 -8.53 -23.44
C GLU A 34 22.62 -8.75 -22.05
N ILE A 35 22.03 -7.72 -21.42
CA ILE A 35 21.31 -7.83 -20.13
C ILE A 35 20.17 -8.84 -20.23
N LYS A 36 19.42 -8.85 -21.33
CA LYS A 36 18.35 -9.83 -21.55
C LYS A 36 18.85 -11.27 -21.60
N LYS A 37 20.13 -11.50 -21.88
CA LYS A 37 20.77 -12.83 -21.93
C LYS A 37 21.42 -13.22 -20.59
N TYR A 38 21.73 -12.25 -19.72
CA TYR A 38 22.43 -12.47 -18.47
C TYR A 38 21.48 -12.75 -17.28
N ASN A 39 22.00 -13.48 -16.29
CA ASN A 39 21.30 -13.76 -15.04
C ASN A 39 21.81 -12.81 -13.96
N ILE A 40 21.07 -11.75 -13.66
CA ILE A 40 21.44 -10.80 -12.62
C ILE A 40 21.08 -11.40 -11.26
N ARG A 41 22.06 -11.43 -10.37
CA ARG A 41 21.91 -11.88 -8.99
C ARG A 41 22.47 -10.82 -8.06
N LYS A 42 21.65 -10.32 -7.16
CA LYS A 42 22.06 -9.34 -6.15
C LYS A 42 21.44 -9.69 -4.81
N ARG A 43 22.14 -9.27 -3.76
CA ARG A 43 21.69 -9.29 -2.37
C ARG A 43 21.56 -7.83 -1.96
N LEU A 44 20.48 -7.47 -1.30
CA LEU A 44 20.22 -6.12 -0.83
C LEU A 44 19.68 -6.12 0.60
N HIS A 45 19.97 -5.05 1.32
CA HIS A 45 19.55 -4.80 2.69
C HIS A 45 18.63 -3.57 2.71
N PRO A 46 17.32 -3.73 2.42
CA PRO A 46 16.40 -2.61 2.26
C PRO A 46 16.50 -1.58 3.39
N CYS A 47 16.67 -0.32 3.02
CA CYS A 47 16.74 0.79 3.97
C CYS A 47 15.34 1.31 4.33
N ARG A 48 14.61 0.54 5.15
CA ARG A 48 13.26 0.85 5.65
C ARG A 48 13.28 1.76 6.87
N ILE A 49 13.32 3.07 6.62
CA ILE A 49 13.49 4.09 7.66
C ILE A 49 12.40 5.17 7.54
N ASN A 50 11.86 5.59 8.68
CA ASN A 50 11.12 6.83 8.84
C ASN A 50 12.10 7.95 9.22
N PHE A 51 11.98 9.10 8.57
CA PHE A 51 12.83 10.25 8.80
C PHE A 51 12.13 11.21 9.75
N GLN A 52 12.77 11.53 10.87
CA GLN A 52 12.21 12.47 11.84
C GLN A 52 13.11 13.71 11.95
N PRO A 53 12.63 14.92 11.62
CA PRO A 53 13.35 16.13 11.95
C PRO A 53 13.20 16.40 13.44
N ILE A 54 14.31 16.62 14.12
CA ILE A 54 14.39 17.02 15.53
C ILE A 54 15.13 18.35 15.61
N LEU A 55 14.53 19.30 16.30
CA LEU A 55 15.18 20.54 16.66
C LEU A 55 16.11 20.32 17.85
N ARG A 56 17.41 20.59 17.68
CA ARG A 56 18.37 20.59 18.78
C ARG A 56 18.92 22.00 18.98
N LYS A 57 18.97 22.44 20.23
CA LYS A 57 19.62 23.68 20.65
C LYS A 57 21.01 23.35 21.18
N SER A 58 22.03 23.93 20.57
CA SER A 58 23.39 23.94 21.11
C SER A 58 23.69 25.29 21.76
N LEU A 59 24.79 25.37 22.51
CA LEU A 59 25.24 26.60 23.17
C LEU A 59 25.38 27.81 22.21
N ASN A 60 25.63 27.57 20.91
CA ASN A 60 25.93 28.63 19.93
C ASN A 60 24.97 28.67 18.72
N SER A 61 24.02 27.73 18.58
CA SER A 61 23.05 27.71 17.47
C SER A 61 21.92 26.70 17.66
N THR A 62 20.76 26.94 17.05
CA THR A 62 19.75 25.89 16.82
C THR A 62 19.99 25.24 15.46
N PHE A 63 19.93 23.92 15.41
CA PHE A 63 19.97 23.18 14.16
C PHE A 63 18.89 22.10 14.14
N ILE A 64 18.48 21.71 12.93
CA ILE A 64 17.64 20.54 12.72
C ILE A 64 18.55 19.36 12.46
N GLU A 65 18.39 18.32 13.27
CA GLU A 65 18.96 17.01 13.05
C GLU A 65 17.88 16.06 12.52
N TRP A 66 18.18 15.27 11.50
CA TRP A 66 17.30 14.21 11.04
C TRP A 66 17.64 12.91 11.74
N GLN A 67 16.76 12.47 12.62
CA GLN A 67 16.81 11.13 13.19
C GLN A 67 16.25 10.11 12.21
N LEU A 68 16.93 8.97 12.14
CA LEU A 68 16.55 7.83 11.34
C LEU A 68 15.92 6.79 12.27
N ILE A 69 14.62 6.58 12.13
CA ILE A 69 13.89 5.57 12.90
C ILE A 69 13.65 4.37 12.00
N SER A 70 14.29 3.24 12.31
CA SER A 70 13.95 2.00 11.62
C SER A 70 12.51 1.59 11.94
N ASN A 71 11.85 0.91 11.00
CA ASN A 71 10.50 0.37 11.26
C ASN A 71 10.45 -0.66 12.41
N SER A 72 11.60 -1.19 12.85
CA SER A 72 11.71 -2.10 14.00
C SER A 72 11.82 -1.37 15.36
N GLY A 73 11.75 -0.04 15.38
CA GLY A 73 11.81 0.76 16.60
C GLY A 73 13.23 0.94 17.18
N TYR A 74 14.27 0.43 16.51
CA TYR A 74 15.63 0.78 16.87
C TYR A 74 15.90 2.23 16.43
N ILE A 75 16.00 3.11 17.41
CA ILE A 75 16.52 4.45 17.22
C ILE A 75 18.01 4.26 16.95
N LEU A 76 18.45 4.49 15.71
CA LEU A 76 19.87 4.64 15.44
C LEU A 76 20.25 6.03 15.98
N PRO A 77 21.01 6.14 17.07
CA PRO A 77 21.39 7.44 17.58
C PRO A 77 22.32 8.09 16.57
N SER A 78 21.82 9.07 15.81
CA SER A 78 22.70 10.06 15.22
C SER A 78 22.95 11.12 16.29
N TYR A 79 24.23 11.34 16.56
CA TYR A 79 24.70 12.54 17.23
C TYR A 79 25.44 13.33 16.17
N ASP A 80 24.75 14.29 15.56
CA ASP A 80 25.29 15.31 14.66
C ASP A 80 26.02 14.81 13.38
N ILE A 81 25.58 15.32 12.22
CA ILE A 81 26.23 15.14 10.89
C ILE A 81 26.17 13.71 10.29
N LEU A 82 25.51 12.75 10.95
CA LEU A 82 25.52 11.34 10.52
C LEU A 82 24.40 10.87 9.56
N THR A 83 23.40 11.70 9.23
CA THR A 83 22.39 11.32 8.19
C THR A 83 23.06 11.09 6.82
N PRO A 84 24.00 11.95 6.36
CA PRO A 84 24.83 11.65 5.20
C PRO A 84 25.69 10.40 5.37
N TRP A 85 26.27 10.13 6.54
CA TRP A 85 27.18 8.99 6.73
C TRP A 85 26.46 7.63 6.63
N ILE A 86 25.31 7.45 7.30
CA ILE A 86 24.52 6.21 7.20
C ILE A 86 24.01 5.99 5.76
N LEU A 87 23.68 7.07 5.04
CA LEU A 87 23.31 7.00 3.63
C LEU A 87 24.52 6.75 2.71
N ASN A 88 25.72 7.20 3.09
CA ASN A 88 26.94 7.08 2.30
C ASN A 88 27.66 5.73 2.48
N GLU A 89 27.45 5.04 3.60
CA GLU A 89 28.05 3.72 3.84
C GLU A 89 27.23 2.55 3.28
N ARG A 90 25.99 2.82 2.85
CA ARG A 90 25.12 1.82 2.22
C ARG A 90 25.30 1.76 0.71
N ASN A 91 25.02 0.60 0.14
CA ASN A 91 25.04 0.43 -1.30
C ASN A 91 23.80 1.08 -1.93
N ASP A 92 23.94 1.62 -3.14
CA ASP A 92 22.83 2.26 -3.85
C ASP A 92 21.59 1.34 -3.94
N ILE A 93 21.77 0.03 -4.19
CA ILE A 93 20.69 -0.97 -4.26
C ILE A 93 19.84 -1.06 -2.98
N ASP A 94 20.38 -0.69 -1.81
CA ASP A 94 19.66 -0.77 -0.54
C ASP A 94 18.52 0.25 -0.45
N PHE A 95 18.57 1.31 -1.27
CA PHE A 95 17.54 2.35 -1.37
C PHE A 95 16.51 2.07 -2.47
N GLU A 96 16.75 1.06 -3.31
CA GLU A 96 15.97 0.83 -4.52
C GLU A 96 14.72 -0.04 -4.30
N ALA A 97 14.54 -0.60 -3.10
CA ALA A 97 13.36 -1.40 -2.75
C ALA A 97 12.17 -0.55 -2.29
N GLU A 98 12.40 0.70 -1.89
CA GLU A 98 11.39 1.57 -1.28
C GLU A 98 10.77 2.51 -2.32
N THR A 99 9.44 2.53 -2.37
CA THR A 99 8.66 3.38 -3.28
C THR A 99 8.11 4.64 -2.60
N SER A 100 8.34 4.79 -1.30
CA SER A 100 7.88 5.95 -0.52
C SER A 100 8.90 6.37 0.52
N ILE A 101 9.04 7.69 0.71
CA ILE A 101 9.77 8.28 1.82
C ILE A 101 8.75 8.73 2.87
N THR A 102 8.95 8.35 4.13
CA THR A 102 8.08 8.80 5.23
C THR A 102 8.83 9.76 6.15
N ILE A 103 8.28 10.96 6.35
CA ILE A 103 8.75 11.98 7.27
C ILE A 103 7.80 12.07 8.46
N GLN A 104 8.28 11.85 9.67
CA GLN A 104 7.51 11.94 10.91
C GLN A 104 7.90 13.21 11.66
N ILE A 105 6.96 14.13 11.89
CA ILE A 105 7.18 15.35 12.65
C ILE A 105 6.69 15.09 14.07
N LEU A 106 7.62 14.82 15.00
CA LEU A 106 7.28 14.49 16.39
C LEU A 106 7.54 15.63 17.39
N SER A 107 7.87 16.83 16.93
CA SER A 107 8.14 17.96 17.82
C SER A 107 7.30 19.17 17.45
N ASP A 108 6.94 19.98 18.45
CA ASP A 108 6.58 21.38 18.24
C ASP A 108 7.84 22.09 17.74
N ILE A 109 8.03 22.11 16.41
CA ILE A 109 9.08 22.91 15.74
C ILE A 109 8.67 24.39 15.74
N ILE A 110 8.07 24.85 16.84
CA ILE A 110 7.66 26.24 17.03
C ILE A 110 8.92 27.03 17.35
N ILE A 111 9.56 27.52 16.30
CA ILE A 111 10.70 28.43 16.36
C ILE A 111 10.14 29.85 16.33
N SER A 112 10.31 30.59 17.42
CA SER A 112 9.83 31.97 17.55
C SER A 112 10.66 32.97 16.75
N ASP A 113 11.93 32.66 16.45
CA ASP A 113 12.81 33.51 15.65
C ASP A 113 12.62 33.26 14.15
N ILE A 114 12.19 34.27 13.41
CA ILE A 114 11.85 34.15 11.98
C ILE A 114 13.10 33.84 11.11
N PRO A 115 14.25 34.54 11.25
CA PRO A 115 15.46 34.21 10.50
C PRO A 115 15.93 32.77 10.73
N GLU A 116 15.98 32.31 11.98
CA GLU A 116 16.35 30.94 12.33
C GLU A 116 15.35 29.93 11.74
N ARG A 117 14.05 30.19 11.85
CA ARG A 117 12.99 29.36 11.25
C ARG A 117 13.18 29.22 9.73
N MET A 118 13.46 30.31 9.03
CA MET A 118 13.67 30.29 7.57
C MET A 118 14.94 29.54 7.15
N LEU A 119 16.02 29.64 7.92
CA LEU A 119 17.24 28.84 7.71
C LEU A 119 16.94 27.35 7.86
N LEU A 120 16.18 27.00 8.89
CA LEU A 120 15.81 25.62 9.20
C LEU A 120 14.85 25.02 8.17
N ILE A 121 13.86 25.78 7.69
CA ILE A 121 12.99 25.44 6.56
C ILE A 121 13.84 25.09 5.32
N SER A 122 14.83 25.92 5.00
CA SER A 122 15.69 25.73 3.83
C SER A 122 16.54 24.47 3.95
N LYS A 123 17.09 24.20 5.14
CA LYS A 123 17.82 22.95 5.43
C LYS A 123 16.91 21.72 5.30
N ALA A 124 15.69 21.79 5.84
CA ALA A 124 14.73 20.70 5.73
C ALA A 124 14.36 20.40 4.27
N GLY A 125 14.06 21.43 3.46
CA GLY A 125 13.77 21.27 2.04
C GLY A 125 14.90 20.56 1.30
N ARG A 126 16.15 21.01 1.48
CA ARG A 126 17.34 20.38 0.87
C ARG A 126 17.51 18.93 1.32
N SER A 127 17.22 18.61 2.59
CA SER A 127 17.26 17.23 3.06
C SER A 127 16.24 16.35 2.34
N ILE A 128 15.02 16.83 2.12
CA ILE A 128 13.99 16.09 1.39
C ILE A 128 14.44 15.81 -0.04
N GLU A 129 14.99 16.81 -0.75
CA GLU A 129 15.54 16.64 -2.10
C GLU A 129 16.66 15.58 -2.12
N ASN A 130 17.59 15.65 -1.16
CA ASN A 130 18.67 14.68 -1.04
C ASN A 130 18.12 13.25 -0.81
N LEU A 131 17.05 13.08 -0.04
CA LEU A 131 16.42 11.76 0.15
C LEU A 131 15.87 11.22 -1.17
N PHE A 132 15.15 12.04 -1.95
CA PHE A 132 14.64 11.62 -3.26
C PHE A 132 15.75 11.32 -4.28
N SER A 133 16.91 11.98 -4.16
CA SER A 133 18.09 11.66 -4.99
C SER A 133 18.68 10.27 -4.69
N ARG A 134 18.56 9.79 -3.44
CA ARG A 134 19.03 8.47 -3.00
C ARG A 134 17.99 7.37 -3.24
N TYR A 135 16.74 7.63 -2.86
CA TYR A 135 15.61 6.72 -3.06
C TYR A 135 15.02 6.90 -4.46
N ARG A 136 15.76 6.47 -5.47
CA ARG A 136 15.46 6.78 -6.88
C ARG A 136 14.10 6.26 -7.37
N PHE A 137 13.60 5.16 -6.81
CA PHE A 137 12.28 4.61 -7.13
C PHE A 137 11.15 5.15 -6.24
N ALA A 138 11.47 6.00 -5.25
CA ALA A 138 10.44 6.64 -4.45
C ALA A 138 9.76 7.75 -5.25
N ASN A 139 8.44 7.60 -5.41
CA ASN A 139 7.57 8.58 -6.05
C ASN A 139 6.50 9.12 -5.09
N LYS A 140 6.53 8.70 -3.83
CA LYS A 140 5.57 9.11 -2.79
C LYS A 140 6.30 9.70 -1.59
N LEU A 141 5.86 10.89 -1.17
CA LEU A 141 6.25 11.49 0.10
C LEU A 141 5.10 11.34 1.10
N ILE A 142 5.36 10.72 2.24
CA ILE A 142 4.42 10.56 3.35
C ILE A 142 4.87 11.42 4.52
N ILE A 143 4.23 12.54 4.77
CA ILE A 143 4.38 13.33 5.99
C ILE A 143 3.38 12.79 7.01
N ARG A 144 3.85 12.53 8.23
CA ARG A 144 3.04 12.18 9.39
C ARG A 144 3.32 13.20 10.47
N ASN A 145 2.28 13.90 10.88
CA ASN A 145 2.40 14.91 11.92
C ASN A 145 1.74 14.39 13.19
N GLU A 146 2.25 13.29 13.76
CA GLU A 146 1.61 12.58 14.88
C GLU A 146 2.62 12.40 16.04
N ILE A 147 2.39 13.09 17.16
CA ILE A 147 3.09 12.87 18.44
C ILE A 147 2.21 11.97 19.31
N PHE A 148 2.46 10.66 19.27
CA PHE A 148 1.64 9.62 19.92
C PHE A 148 0.16 9.64 19.49
N THR A 149 -0.60 10.57 20.04
CA THR A 149 -2.00 10.84 19.75
C THR A 149 -2.23 12.26 19.21
N LYS A 150 -1.37 13.25 19.47
CA LYS A 150 -1.61 14.65 19.09
C LYS A 150 -1.05 14.99 17.71
N GLU A 151 -1.78 15.76 16.91
CA GLU A 151 -1.23 16.34 15.68
C GLU A 151 -0.35 17.54 16.05
N SER A 152 0.83 17.72 15.44
CA SER A 152 1.58 18.97 15.64
C SER A 152 0.91 20.12 14.89
N ILE A 153 0.97 21.30 15.49
CA ILE A 153 0.15 22.47 15.15
C ILE A 153 0.80 23.31 14.03
N ASP A 154 1.98 22.94 13.57
CA ASP A 154 2.85 23.83 12.79
C ASP A 154 2.70 23.66 11.27
N ASP A 155 2.99 24.74 10.53
CA ASP A 155 3.08 24.82 9.06
C ASP A 155 4.51 24.61 8.51
N PHE A 156 5.49 24.37 9.39
CA PHE A 156 6.92 24.24 9.06
C PHE A 156 7.20 23.35 7.85
N ILE A 157 6.54 22.19 7.75
CA ILE A 157 6.79 21.26 6.64
C ILE A 157 6.21 21.75 5.32
N LEU A 158 5.06 22.44 5.34
CA LEU A 158 4.50 23.05 4.14
C LEU A 158 5.44 24.14 3.62
N HIS A 159 6.02 24.93 4.53
CA HIS A 159 7.09 25.87 4.20
C HIS A 159 8.31 25.20 3.55
N ALA A 160 8.79 24.09 4.13
CA ALA A 160 9.90 23.34 3.57
C ALA A 160 9.56 22.85 2.16
N LEU A 161 8.34 22.36 1.93
CA LEU A 161 7.90 21.87 0.62
C LEU A 161 7.85 22.95 -0.46
N VAL A 162 7.64 24.23 -0.12
CA VAL A 162 7.75 25.35 -1.09
C VAL A 162 9.15 25.42 -1.69
N LYS A 163 10.18 25.06 -0.92
CA LYS A 163 11.59 25.14 -1.33
C LYS A 163 12.11 23.85 -2.00
N VAL A 164 11.23 22.86 -2.20
CA VAL A 164 11.61 21.52 -2.69
C VAL A 164 11.25 21.37 -4.16
N ASN A 165 12.23 20.99 -4.98
CA ASN A 165 12.07 20.61 -6.38
C ASN A 165 12.32 19.11 -6.56
N ILE A 166 11.27 18.35 -6.86
CA ILE A 166 11.34 16.90 -7.04
C ILE A 166 10.49 16.51 -8.25
N GLU A 167 11.15 16.21 -9.36
CA GLU A 167 10.47 15.82 -10.59
C GLU A 167 9.75 14.48 -10.46
N GLN A 168 10.32 13.49 -9.77
CA GLN A 168 9.76 12.13 -9.70
C GLN A 168 8.59 11.97 -8.71
N LEU A 169 8.23 13.02 -7.96
CA LEU A 169 7.18 12.97 -6.95
C LEU A 169 5.81 12.92 -7.63
N GLU A 170 5.12 11.80 -7.48
CA GLU A 170 3.77 11.58 -8.00
C GLU A 170 2.68 11.72 -6.92
N TYR A 171 3.01 11.45 -5.65
CA TYR A 171 2.05 11.43 -4.55
C TYR A 171 2.59 12.18 -3.32
N LEU A 172 1.82 13.16 -2.83
CA LEU A 172 2.09 13.83 -1.57
C LEU A 172 0.98 13.49 -0.57
N SER A 173 1.33 12.81 0.51
CA SER A 173 0.39 12.32 1.54
C SER A 173 1.06 12.41 2.92
N PHE A 174 0.40 12.22 4.06
CA PHE A 174 -0.89 12.86 4.31
C PHE A 174 -0.61 14.19 5.02
N ILE A 175 -1.02 15.32 4.45
CA ILE A 175 -0.81 16.63 5.08
C ILE A 175 -1.98 16.93 5.99
N SER A 176 -1.75 17.24 7.27
CA SER A 176 -2.83 17.63 8.19
C SER A 176 -3.61 18.83 7.66
N LEU A 177 -4.95 18.74 7.70
CA LEU A 177 -5.86 19.84 7.43
C LEU A 177 -5.52 21.06 8.31
N TYR A 178 -5.11 20.82 9.55
CA TYR A 178 -4.72 21.88 10.46
C TYR A 178 -3.47 22.62 9.95
N SER A 179 -2.41 21.90 9.58
CA SER A 179 -1.19 22.51 9.03
C SER A 179 -1.49 23.33 7.77
N ILE A 180 -2.38 22.84 6.88
CA ILE A 180 -2.82 23.59 5.70
C ILE A 180 -3.56 24.86 6.13
N TYR A 181 -4.50 24.73 7.07
CA TYR A 181 -5.29 25.87 7.56
C TYR A 181 -4.41 26.96 8.17
N THR A 182 -3.40 26.60 8.96
CA THR A 182 -2.43 27.54 9.53
C THR A 182 -1.57 28.19 8.46
N PHE A 183 -1.05 27.38 7.53
CA PHE A 183 -0.21 27.86 6.42
C PHE A 183 -0.93 28.92 5.57
N VAL A 184 -2.14 28.62 5.09
CA VAL A 184 -2.88 29.54 4.20
C VAL A 184 -3.37 30.80 4.91
N LYS A 185 -3.50 30.75 6.24
CA LYS A 185 -3.85 31.93 7.06
C LYS A 185 -2.67 32.89 7.20
N ASN A 186 -1.45 32.37 7.21
CA ASN A 186 -0.24 33.13 7.48
C ASN A 186 0.51 33.55 6.21
N TYR A 187 0.27 32.88 5.06
CA TYR A 187 1.06 33.07 3.84
C TYR A 187 0.19 33.06 2.57
N ASP A 188 0.56 33.91 1.60
CA ASP A 188 -0.08 33.92 0.28
C ASP A 188 0.35 32.71 -0.55
N ILE A 189 -0.62 31.86 -0.91
CA ILE A 189 -0.39 30.64 -1.69
C ILE A 189 0.15 30.91 -3.10
N ASN A 190 -0.03 32.12 -3.65
CA ASN A 190 0.53 32.48 -4.95
C ASN A 190 2.04 32.70 -4.86
N GLU A 191 2.53 33.21 -3.73
CA GLU A 191 3.95 33.37 -3.46
C GLU A 191 4.57 32.06 -2.91
N TYR A 192 3.83 31.35 -2.07
CA TYR A 192 4.26 30.13 -1.38
C TYR A 192 3.58 28.88 -1.94
N ASN A 193 3.68 28.67 -3.25
CA ASN A 193 3.05 27.53 -3.92
C ASN A 193 3.82 26.22 -3.65
N ILE A 194 3.24 25.36 -2.82
CA ILE A 194 3.83 24.05 -2.48
C ILE A 194 3.89 23.07 -3.66
N PHE A 195 3.14 23.30 -4.74
CA PHE A 195 3.11 22.45 -5.95
C PHE A 195 4.18 22.83 -6.97
N HIS A 196 4.79 24.01 -6.83
CA HIS A 196 5.89 24.42 -7.69
C HIS A 196 7.09 23.47 -7.55
N GLY A 197 7.80 23.21 -8.66
CA GLY A 197 8.91 22.25 -8.71
C GLY A 197 8.50 20.78 -8.58
N LYS A 198 7.21 20.44 -8.78
CA LYS A 198 6.70 19.06 -8.69
C LYS A 198 5.83 18.72 -9.91
N PRO A 199 6.39 18.75 -11.13
CA PRO A 199 5.62 18.68 -12.37
C PRO A 199 4.85 17.37 -12.57
N ASN A 200 5.31 16.26 -11.96
CA ASN A 200 4.64 14.96 -12.09
C ASN A 200 3.70 14.63 -10.92
N LEU A 201 3.41 15.60 -10.05
CA LEU A 201 2.50 15.39 -8.91
C LEU A 201 1.09 15.14 -9.44
N LYS A 202 0.53 13.97 -9.13
CA LYS A 202 -0.80 13.52 -9.57
C LYS A 202 -1.83 13.58 -8.47
N GLU A 203 -1.41 13.36 -7.22
CA GLU A 203 -2.32 13.28 -6.08
C GLU A 203 -1.78 14.05 -4.87
N PHE A 204 -2.66 14.82 -4.24
CA PHE A 204 -2.42 15.49 -2.96
C PHE A 204 -3.46 15.02 -1.93
N SER A 205 -2.98 14.48 -0.81
CA SER A 205 -3.85 13.96 0.25
C SER A 205 -3.89 14.88 1.48
N ILE A 206 -5.09 15.32 1.83
CA ILE A 206 -5.39 16.04 3.08
C ILE A 206 -5.81 15.03 4.16
N HIS A 207 -5.16 15.09 5.33
CA HIS A 207 -5.52 14.32 6.50
C HIS A 207 -6.45 15.10 7.43
N ILE A 208 -7.53 14.48 7.89
CA ILE A 208 -8.46 15.03 8.87
C ILE A 208 -8.45 14.14 10.11
N GLY A 209 -7.61 14.45 11.10
CA GLY A 209 -7.45 13.67 12.34
C GLY A 209 -8.32 14.09 13.52
N TYR A 210 -7.92 13.67 14.73
CA TYR A 210 -8.78 13.59 15.93
C TYR A 210 -8.80 14.85 16.81
N LEU A 211 -7.67 15.50 17.06
CA LEU A 211 -7.46 16.12 18.39
C LEU A 211 -7.53 17.65 18.46
N GLU A 212 -7.31 18.38 17.37
CA GLU A 212 -7.21 19.86 17.44
C GLU A 212 -8.18 20.61 16.52
N MET A 213 -9.10 19.88 15.90
CA MET A 213 -10.12 20.44 15.01
C MET A 213 -11.23 21.21 15.73
N TYR A 214 -11.15 21.40 17.05
CA TYR A 214 -12.16 22.12 17.82
C TYR A 214 -12.30 23.59 17.38
N ASN A 215 -11.25 24.17 16.76
CA ASN A 215 -11.21 25.58 16.39
C ASN A 215 -11.17 25.85 14.87
N ILE A 216 -11.15 24.82 14.02
CA ILE A 216 -11.12 25.02 12.56
C ILE A 216 -12.55 25.34 12.09
N ASN A 217 -12.78 26.59 11.70
CA ASN A 217 -13.97 26.98 10.94
C ASN A 217 -13.60 27.18 9.46
N LEU A 218 -13.88 26.17 8.63
CA LEU A 218 -13.70 26.29 7.17
C LEU A 218 -14.76 27.19 6.52
N THR A 219 -15.90 27.39 7.19
CA THR A 219 -17.01 28.17 6.66
C THR A 219 -16.62 29.66 6.69
N GLY A 220 -16.27 30.20 5.52
CA GLY A 220 -15.84 31.60 5.37
C GLY A 220 -14.31 31.81 5.32
N ASN A 221 -13.49 30.76 5.26
CA ASN A 221 -12.05 30.90 5.04
C ASN A 221 -11.74 30.88 3.53
N ASP A 222 -11.70 32.07 2.91
CA ASP A 222 -11.45 32.20 1.47
C ASP A 222 -10.05 31.72 1.06
N ASP A 223 -9.04 31.88 1.90
CA ASP A 223 -7.67 31.48 1.59
C ASP A 223 -7.50 29.96 1.54
N PHE A 224 -8.17 29.23 2.45
CA PHE A 224 -8.26 27.77 2.37
C PHE A 224 -8.95 27.31 1.08
N TRP A 225 -10.05 27.97 0.69
CA TRP A 225 -10.75 27.62 -0.54
C TRP A 225 -9.94 27.95 -1.79
N ARG A 226 -9.17 29.04 -1.79
CA ARG A 226 -8.20 29.35 -2.85
C ARG A 226 -7.11 28.29 -2.94
N PHE A 227 -6.65 27.74 -1.81
CA PHE A 227 -5.73 26.62 -1.79
C PHE A 227 -6.35 25.37 -2.44
N ILE A 228 -7.60 25.01 -2.11
CA ILE A 228 -8.31 23.91 -2.77
C ILE A 228 -8.46 24.15 -4.28
N ASP A 229 -8.84 25.37 -4.70
CA ASP A 229 -8.92 25.73 -6.12
C ASP A 229 -7.54 25.59 -6.80
N SER A 230 -6.45 25.94 -6.12
CA SER A 230 -5.09 25.83 -6.66
C SER A 230 -4.67 24.39 -6.98
N ILE A 231 -5.09 23.40 -6.18
CA ILE A 231 -4.83 21.96 -6.43
C ILE A 231 -5.35 21.58 -7.82
N THR A 232 -6.59 21.99 -8.12
CA THR A 232 -7.22 21.66 -9.40
C THR A 232 -6.65 22.40 -10.61
N LYS A 233 -6.22 23.66 -10.43
CA LYS A 233 -5.52 24.41 -11.49
C LYS A 233 -4.23 23.71 -11.94
N HIS A 234 -3.60 22.93 -11.06
CA HIS A 234 -2.41 22.14 -11.36
C HIS A 234 -2.74 20.73 -11.88
N ASN A 235 -4.02 20.41 -12.16
CA ASN A 235 -4.49 19.08 -12.55
C ASN A 235 -4.15 17.97 -11.54
N ILE A 236 -4.07 18.32 -10.25
CA ILE A 236 -3.80 17.37 -9.17
C ILE A 236 -5.13 16.83 -8.63
N GLN A 237 -5.21 15.52 -8.45
CA GLN A 237 -6.36 14.87 -7.81
C GLN A 237 -6.30 15.10 -6.30
N LEU A 238 -7.38 15.67 -5.74
CA LEU A 238 -7.54 15.81 -4.30
C LEU A 238 -8.01 14.50 -3.69
N LYS A 239 -7.31 14.04 -2.65
CA LYS A 239 -7.72 12.93 -1.80
C LYS A 239 -7.89 13.42 -0.36
N ILE A 240 -8.95 13.00 0.30
CA ILE A 240 -9.22 13.32 1.70
C ILE A 240 -9.21 12.04 2.49
N THR A 241 -8.24 11.93 3.40
CA THR A 241 -8.12 10.83 4.35
C THR A 241 -8.57 11.31 5.71
N PHE A 242 -9.58 10.67 6.31
CA PHE A 242 -10.14 11.12 7.58
C PHE A 242 -10.21 9.98 8.61
N VAL A 243 -10.17 10.37 9.87
CA VAL A 243 -10.42 9.47 10.99
C VAL A 243 -11.90 9.40 11.32
N GLN A 244 -12.29 8.34 12.01
CA GLN A 244 -13.67 8.13 12.34
C GLN A 244 -14.14 8.95 13.56
N SER A 245 -14.51 10.21 13.33
CA SER A 245 -15.21 11.06 14.30
C SER A 245 -16.26 11.91 13.60
N ASP A 246 -17.34 12.28 14.30
CA ASP A 246 -18.42 13.12 13.73
C ASP A 246 -17.87 14.45 13.18
N LYS A 247 -16.86 15.01 13.85
CA LYS A 247 -16.20 16.25 13.42
C LYS A 247 -15.38 16.05 12.15
N SER A 248 -14.56 15.01 12.10
CA SER A 248 -13.73 14.71 10.94
C SER A 248 -14.61 14.43 9.71
N ILE A 249 -15.72 13.70 9.91
CA ILE A 249 -16.74 13.46 8.88
C ILE A 249 -17.40 14.78 8.44
N SER A 250 -17.80 15.64 9.39
CA SER A 250 -18.42 16.94 9.08
C SER A 250 -17.49 17.86 8.28
N LEU A 251 -16.20 17.90 8.62
CA LEU A 251 -15.19 18.66 7.88
C LEU A 251 -14.96 18.07 6.49
N ALA A 252 -14.84 16.75 6.37
CA ALA A 252 -14.77 16.07 5.07
C ALA A 252 -15.98 16.42 4.19
N ILE A 253 -17.20 16.36 4.74
CA ILE A 253 -18.44 16.76 4.05
C ILE A 253 -18.41 18.23 3.63
N THR A 254 -17.89 19.12 4.47
CA THR A 254 -17.77 20.55 4.16
C THR A 254 -16.87 20.77 2.95
N ILE A 255 -15.69 20.14 2.92
CA ILE A 255 -14.76 20.21 1.78
C ILE A 255 -15.41 19.58 0.53
N LEU A 256 -16.08 18.44 0.67
CA LEU A 256 -16.78 17.78 -0.45
C LEU A 256 -17.89 18.64 -1.05
N LYS A 257 -18.68 19.34 -0.21
CA LYS A 257 -19.73 20.25 -0.68
C LYS A 257 -19.14 21.40 -1.49
N TYR A 258 -18.03 21.99 -1.02
CA TYR A 258 -17.30 23.00 -1.77
C TYR A 258 -16.80 22.46 -3.12
N CYS A 259 -16.11 21.32 -3.09
CA CYS A 259 -15.58 20.68 -4.28
C CYS A 259 -16.67 20.34 -5.31
N LYS A 260 -17.82 19.83 -4.86
CA LYS A 260 -18.99 19.58 -5.71
C LYS A 260 -19.48 20.86 -6.38
N LYS A 261 -19.58 21.98 -5.66
CA LYS A 261 -19.97 23.29 -6.23
C LYS A 261 -18.99 23.77 -7.31
N LYS A 262 -17.72 23.42 -7.18
CA LYS A 262 -16.63 23.79 -8.10
C LYS A 262 -16.33 22.71 -9.16
N ASN A 263 -17.10 21.63 -9.20
CA ASN A 263 -16.85 20.46 -10.07
C ASN A 263 -15.44 19.85 -9.91
N ILE A 264 -14.92 19.87 -8.69
CA ILE A 264 -13.64 19.26 -8.32
C ILE A 264 -13.89 17.80 -7.97
N ASN A 265 -13.21 16.88 -8.65
CA ASN A 265 -13.28 15.46 -8.27
C ASN A 265 -12.46 15.24 -7.00
N VAL A 266 -13.04 14.51 -6.04
CA VAL A 266 -12.41 14.21 -4.75
C VAL A 266 -12.57 12.74 -4.44
N PHE A 267 -11.49 12.12 -3.97
CA PHE A 267 -11.51 10.78 -3.42
C PHE A 267 -11.51 10.82 -1.90
N LEU A 268 -12.35 10.00 -1.29
CA LEU A 268 -12.39 9.83 0.16
C LEU A 268 -11.76 8.48 0.55
N GLU A 269 -10.98 8.50 1.62
CA GLU A 269 -10.37 7.31 2.23
C GLU A 269 -10.48 7.39 3.75
N LEU A 270 -10.81 6.27 4.39
CA LEU A 270 -10.82 6.18 5.85
C LEU A 270 -9.49 5.59 6.34
N GLN A 271 -8.80 6.26 7.26
CA GLN A 271 -7.47 5.83 7.73
C GLN A 271 -7.52 4.51 8.54
N SER A 272 -8.60 4.24 9.28
CA SER A 272 -8.73 3.01 10.07
C SER A 272 -10.18 2.53 10.15
N SER A 273 -10.43 1.30 9.71
CA SER A 273 -11.75 0.65 9.79
C SER A 273 -12.02 0.16 11.21
N LYS A 274 -12.56 1.04 12.07
CA LYS A 274 -13.20 0.61 13.32
C LYS A 274 -14.67 0.29 13.06
N PHE A 275 -15.23 -0.64 13.84
CA PHE A 275 -16.62 -1.09 13.80
C PHE A 275 -17.64 0.06 13.70
N LEU A 276 -17.35 1.19 14.35
CA LEU A 276 -18.24 2.35 14.38
C LEU A 276 -18.43 2.98 12.98
N PHE A 277 -17.43 2.96 12.07
CA PHE A 277 -17.54 3.63 10.75
C PHE A 277 -18.50 2.85 9.87
N PHE A 278 -18.47 1.53 10.01
CA PHE A 278 -19.40 0.68 9.33
C PHE A 278 -20.85 1.00 9.72
N ASN A 279 -21.13 1.27 10.99
CA ASN A 279 -22.47 1.70 11.42
C ASN A 279 -22.87 3.06 10.83
N TYR A 280 -21.94 4.04 10.78
CA TYR A 280 -22.18 5.31 10.10
C TYR A 280 -22.54 5.10 8.62
N ILE A 281 -21.77 4.27 7.92
CA ILE A 281 -22.06 3.94 6.52
C ILE A 281 -23.39 3.21 6.38
N LYS A 282 -23.70 2.22 7.23
CA LYS A 282 -25.02 1.56 7.22
C LYS A 282 -26.15 2.56 7.34
N ASP A 283 -26.01 3.55 8.21
CA ASP A 283 -27.04 4.56 8.41
C ASP A 283 -27.11 5.53 7.23
N CYS A 284 -25.97 5.94 6.64
CA CYS A 284 -25.95 6.68 5.37
C CYS A 284 -26.63 5.91 4.23
N ILE A 285 -26.38 4.59 4.12
CA ILE A 285 -27.03 3.72 3.14
C ILE A 285 -28.54 3.70 3.36
N LYS A 286 -28.99 3.52 4.61
CA LYS A 286 -30.43 3.55 4.95
C LYS A 286 -31.07 4.91 4.65
N ARG A 287 -30.34 6.00 4.90
CA ARG A 287 -30.80 7.39 4.65
C ARG A 287 -30.70 7.81 3.17
N LYS A 288 -30.00 7.04 2.33
CA LYS A 288 -29.66 7.40 0.94
C LYS A 288 -28.83 8.70 0.85
N ASP A 289 -27.85 8.84 1.74
CA ASP A 289 -26.88 9.95 1.71
C ASP A 289 -25.84 9.75 0.58
N ASP A 290 -26.25 10.07 -0.64
CA ASP A 290 -25.50 9.74 -1.87
C ASP A 290 -24.14 10.44 -2.02
N ILE A 291 -24.00 11.67 -1.50
CA ILE A 291 -22.83 12.52 -1.82
C ILE A 291 -21.54 11.96 -1.23
N PHE A 292 -21.61 11.45 0.01
CA PHE A 292 -20.45 10.93 0.71
C PHE A 292 -20.06 9.54 0.21
N ILE A 293 -21.07 8.66 0.10
CA ILE A 293 -20.91 7.26 -0.32
C ILE A 293 -20.32 7.16 -1.74
N LYS A 294 -20.85 7.93 -2.70
CA LYS A 294 -20.41 7.87 -4.10
C LYS A 294 -18.97 8.34 -4.32
N LYS A 295 -18.37 9.03 -3.35
CA LYS A 295 -16.99 9.56 -3.42
C LYS A 295 -15.96 8.72 -2.66
N LEU A 296 -16.38 7.66 -1.97
CA LEU A 296 -15.46 6.71 -1.35
C LEU A 296 -14.63 5.99 -2.43
N SER A 297 -13.31 6.05 -2.28
CA SER A 297 -12.33 5.41 -3.20
C SER A 297 -11.82 4.07 -2.68
N SER A 298 -11.86 3.87 -1.37
CA SER A 298 -11.49 2.62 -0.72
C SER A 298 -12.44 2.37 0.44
N PHE A 299 -12.86 1.12 0.61
CA PHE A 299 -13.78 0.73 1.68
C PHE A 299 -13.42 -0.62 2.28
N THR A 300 -13.23 -0.65 3.60
CA THR A 300 -13.14 -1.89 4.36
C THR A 300 -14.50 -2.25 4.93
N PHE A 301 -15.10 -3.29 4.37
CA PHE A 301 -16.35 -3.87 4.78
C PHE A 301 -16.12 -4.97 5.83
N ILE A 302 -16.68 -4.79 7.04
CA ILE A 302 -16.55 -5.75 8.14
C ILE A 302 -17.86 -6.51 8.30
N ILE A 303 -17.83 -7.81 8.10
CA ILE A 303 -18.99 -8.70 8.32
C ILE A 303 -18.91 -9.23 9.74
N ASN A 304 -19.84 -8.82 10.60
CA ASN A 304 -19.92 -9.32 11.98
C ASN A 304 -21.07 -10.30 12.19
N GLN A 305 -22.09 -10.23 11.34
CA GLN A 305 -23.28 -11.07 11.36
C GLN A 305 -23.81 -11.27 9.94
N LEU A 306 -24.65 -12.28 9.74
CA LEU A 306 -25.19 -12.64 8.41
C LEU A 306 -25.98 -11.50 7.75
N GLU A 307 -26.69 -10.70 8.52
CA GLU A 307 -27.48 -9.57 8.02
C GLU A 307 -26.62 -8.48 7.40
N ASP A 308 -25.31 -8.44 7.70
CA ASP A 308 -24.40 -7.48 7.10
C ASP A 308 -24.20 -7.78 5.61
N LEU A 309 -24.31 -9.03 5.18
CA LEU A 309 -24.12 -9.45 3.79
C LEU A 309 -25.03 -8.70 2.80
N LYS A 310 -26.20 -8.22 3.24
CA LYS A 310 -27.12 -7.42 2.41
C LYS A 310 -26.51 -6.10 1.92
N PHE A 311 -25.50 -5.57 2.60
CA PHE A 311 -24.85 -4.32 2.21
C PHE A 311 -23.87 -4.49 1.04
N ILE A 312 -23.44 -5.73 0.72
CA ILE A 312 -22.51 -6.00 -0.38
C ILE A 312 -23.09 -5.53 -1.72
N LYS A 313 -24.37 -5.83 -1.97
CA LYS A 313 -25.07 -5.37 -3.18
C LYS A 313 -25.04 -3.85 -3.33
N TYR A 314 -25.30 -3.14 -2.23
CA TYR A 314 -25.26 -1.68 -2.24
C TYR A 314 -23.84 -1.16 -2.50
N ILE A 315 -22.82 -1.72 -1.84
CA ILE A 315 -21.42 -1.33 -2.03
C ILE A 315 -20.99 -1.51 -3.50
N LEU A 316 -21.33 -2.64 -4.11
CA LEU A 316 -20.91 -2.99 -5.47
C LEU A 316 -21.76 -2.37 -6.58
N ASN A 317 -22.85 -1.67 -6.25
CA ASN A 317 -23.72 -1.01 -7.23
C ASN A 317 -23.78 0.52 -7.07
N GLU A 318 -23.59 1.06 -5.86
CA GLU A 318 -23.86 2.49 -5.57
C GLU A 318 -22.59 3.31 -5.25
N MET A 319 -21.43 2.66 -5.05
CA MET A 319 -20.17 3.36 -4.76
C MET A 319 -19.33 3.56 -6.03
N ASP A 320 -19.76 4.48 -6.90
CA ASP A 320 -19.19 4.70 -8.25
C ASP A 320 -17.66 4.91 -8.29
N ASN A 321 -17.11 5.63 -7.31
CA ASN A 321 -15.67 5.95 -7.26
C ASN A 321 -14.82 4.88 -6.56
N LEU A 322 -15.42 3.75 -6.13
CA LEU A 322 -14.70 2.73 -5.39
C LEU A 322 -13.64 2.07 -6.27
N GLU A 323 -12.37 2.21 -5.90
CA GLU A 323 -11.23 1.57 -6.58
C GLU A 323 -10.73 0.32 -5.83
N GLU A 324 -10.97 0.27 -4.52
CA GLU A 324 -10.54 -0.81 -3.65
C GLU A 324 -11.62 -1.22 -2.65
N ILE A 325 -11.84 -2.52 -2.54
CA ILE A 325 -12.69 -3.10 -1.51
C ILE A 325 -11.91 -4.14 -0.70
N ILE A 326 -12.00 -4.03 0.62
CA ILE A 326 -11.43 -4.99 1.57
C ILE A 326 -12.58 -5.60 2.35
N ILE A 327 -12.80 -6.91 2.21
CA ILE A 327 -13.82 -7.63 2.96
C ILE A 327 -13.14 -8.37 4.11
N LEU A 328 -13.50 -7.97 5.33
CA LEU A 328 -13.07 -8.60 6.57
C LEU A 328 -14.22 -9.45 7.13
N PHE A 329 -13.97 -10.71 7.42
CA PHE A 329 -14.95 -11.60 8.04
C PHE A 329 -14.28 -12.56 9.02
N ASN A 330 -15.09 -13.21 9.85
CA ASN A 330 -14.62 -14.14 10.88
C ASN A 330 -15.61 -15.32 11.01
N LYS A 331 -15.25 -16.33 11.81
CA LYS A 331 -16.11 -17.50 12.06
C LYS A 331 -17.38 -17.15 12.81
N SER A 332 -17.35 -16.08 13.62
CA SER A 332 -18.50 -15.69 14.44
C SER A 332 -19.69 -15.18 13.63
N VAL A 333 -19.48 -14.84 12.35
CA VAL A 333 -20.55 -14.58 11.39
C VAL A 333 -21.50 -15.79 11.27
N TYR A 334 -20.97 -17.01 11.40
CA TYR A 334 -21.73 -18.23 11.20
C TYR A 334 -22.33 -18.72 12.53
N PRO A 335 -23.66 -18.87 12.61
CA PRO A 335 -24.30 -19.31 13.84
C PRO A 335 -23.90 -20.75 14.16
N ASN A 336 -23.68 -21.03 15.45
CA ASN A 336 -23.31 -22.37 15.92
C ASN A 336 -24.55 -23.28 16.00
N ILE A 337 -25.06 -23.68 14.83
CA ILE A 337 -26.28 -24.49 14.68
C ILE A 337 -25.88 -25.94 14.45
N LYS A 338 -26.55 -26.88 15.12
CA LYS A 338 -26.42 -28.31 14.81
C LYS A 338 -26.82 -28.56 13.34
N GLN A 339 -25.99 -29.30 12.61
CA GLN A 339 -26.20 -29.56 11.19
C GLN A 339 -27.52 -30.32 10.98
N THR A 340 -28.41 -29.76 10.15
CA THR A 340 -29.59 -30.46 9.62
C THR A 340 -29.70 -30.18 8.13
N THR A 341 -30.27 -31.10 7.35
CA THR A 341 -30.53 -30.91 5.91
C THR A 341 -31.39 -29.67 5.64
N LYS A 342 -32.40 -29.44 6.48
CA LYS A 342 -33.28 -28.25 6.43
C LYS A 342 -32.50 -26.95 6.62
N ASN A 343 -31.51 -26.92 7.51
CA ASN A 343 -30.68 -25.73 7.73
C ASN A 343 -29.84 -25.40 6.48
N ASN A 344 -29.19 -26.39 5.84
CA ASN A 344 -28.39 -26.16 4.64
C ASN A 344 -29.20 -25.53 3.50
N GLU A 345 -30.40 -26.03 3.22
CA GLU A 345 -31.26 -25.49 2.16
C GLU A 345 -31.71 -24.06 2.44
N ILE A 346 -32.02 -23.74 3.70
CA ILE A 346 -32.40 -22.39 4.11
C ILE A 346 -31.26 -21.42 3.85
N PHE A 347 -30.04 -21.75 4.28
CA PHE A 347 -28.88 -20.89 4.02
C PHE A 347 -28.57 -20.79 2.54
N LYS A 348 -28.71 -21.87 1.76
CA LYS A 348 -28.50 -21.82 0.31
C LYS A 348 -29.48 -20.86 -0.36
N LYS A 349 -30.76 -20.91 0.00
CA LYS A 349 -31.76 -19.95 -0.47
C LYS A 349 -31.42 -18.52 -0.04
N PHE A 350 -30.97 -18.33 1.20
CA PHE A 350 -30.57 -17.03 1.72
C PHE A 350 -29.40 -16.41 0.93
N TYR A 351 -28.32 -17.18 0.72
CA TYR A 351 -27.17 -16.74 -0.08
C TYR A 351 -27.58 -16.44 -1.53
N ASN A 352 -28.38 -17.32 -2.16
CA ASN A 352 -28.86 -17.07 -3.52
C ASN A 352 -29.61 -15.73 -3.60
N VAL A 353 -30.50 -15.42 -2.66
CA VAL A 353 -31.24 -14.14 -2.67
C VAL A 353 -30.31 -12.93 -2.50
N LEU A 354 -29.27 -13.04 -1.67
CA LEU A 354 -28.36 -11.91 -1.40
C LEU A 354 -27.34 -11.66 -2.51
N PHE A 355 -26.90 -12.72 -3.19
CA PHE A 355 -25.83 -12.68 -4.17
C PHE A 355 -26.32 -12.84 -5.61
N ASP A 356 -27.63 -12.97 -5.85
CA ASP A 356 -28.22 -12.92 -7.19
C ASP A 356 -28.32 -11.47 -7.70
N PHE A 357 -27.15 -10.92 -8.04
CA PHE A 357 -27.01 -9.65 -8.74
C PHE A 357 -25.69 -9.59 -9.49
N LYS A 358 -25.59 -8.64 -10.42
CA LYS A 358 -24.34 -8.31 -11.09
C LYS A 358 -23.84 -6.97 -10.57
N ALA A 359 -22.56 -6.91 -10.17
CA ALA A 359 -21.94 -5.67 -9.77
C ALA A 359 -21.94 -4.64 -10.92
N GLU A 360 -22.35 -3.41 -10.62
CA GLU A 360 -22.40 -2.32 -11.60
C GLU A 360 -21.19 -1.37 -11.51
N VAL A 361 -20.49 -1.36 -10.38
CA VAL A 361 -19.30 -0.53 -10.19
C VAL A 361 -18.17 -1.02 -11.10
N LYS A 362 -17.68 -0.12 -11.96
CA LYS A 362 -16.66 -0.41 -12.99
C LYS A 362 -15.23 -0.04 -12.59
N ASN A 363 -15.08 0.75 -11.51
CA ASN A 363 -13.79 1.34 -11.15
C ASN A 363 -12.98 0.50 -10.16
N ILE A 364 -13.56 -0.56 -9.58
CA ILE A 364 -12.87 -1.42 -8.60
C ILE A 364 -11.75 -2.17 -9.31
N LYS A 365 -10.50 -1.88 -8.92
CA LYS A 365 -9.28 -2.51 -9.44
C LYS A 365 -8.66 -3.47 -8.43
N ARG A 366 -8.89 -3.24 -7.13
CA ARG A 366 -8.30 -3.99 -6.02
C ARG A 366 -9.38 -4.68 -5.19
N PHE A 367 -9.21 -5.97 -4.96
CA PHE A 367 -10.08 -6.77 -4.09
C PHE A 367 -9.23 -7.50 -3.06
N THR A 368 -9.51 -7.29 -1.77
CA THR A 368 -8.88 -8.02 -0.67
C THR A 368 -9.93 -8.77 0.12
N LEU A 369 -9.72 -10.08 0.30
CA LEU A 369 -10.51 -10.90 1.20
C LEU A 369 -9.64 -11.34 2.38
N LYS A 370 -10.06 -10.97 3.59
CA LYS A 370 -9.29 -11.18 4.82
C LYS A 370 -10.12 -11.88 5.87
N TYR A 371 -9.58 -12.99 6.37
CA TYR A 371 -10.12 -13.70 7.51
C TYR A 371 -9.47 -13.18 8.80
N HIS A 372 -10.27 -12.78 9.79
CA HIS A 372 -9.78 -12.09 11.00
C HIS A 372 -9.49 -13.04 12.17
N ASP A 373 -9.88 -14.31 12.11
CA ASP A 373 -9.65 -15.21 13.24
C ASP A 373 -8.29 -15.90 13.19
N ASN A 374 -7.72 -16.11 14.38
CA ASN A 374 -6.53 -16.93 14.59
C ASN A 374 -6.84 -18.43 14.62
N TYR A 375 -8.12 -18.80 14.51
CA TYR A 375 -8.57 -20.19 14.55
C TYR A 375 -8.67 -20.75 13.14
N PHE A 376 -7.76 -21.68 12.84
CA PHE A 376 -7.76 -22.47 11.64
C PHE A 376 -8.38 -23.83 11.94
N PRO A 377 -9.34 -24.33 11.13
CA PRO A 377 -9.80 -25.70 11.28
C PRO A 377 -8.60 -26.64 11.16
N THR A 378 -8.50 -27.59 12.10
CA THR A 378 -7.36 -28.52 12.20
C THR A 378 -7.32 -29.54 11.06
N PHE A 379 -8.45 -29.80 10.40
CA PHE A 379 -8.56 -30.73 9.28
C PHE A 379 -9.39 -30.14 8.15
N PHE A 380 -8.92 -30.28 6.91
CA PHE A 380 -9.62 -29.84 5.69
C PHE A 380 -10.88 -30.67 5.38
N GLU A 381 -10.93 -31.90 5.91
CA GLU A 381 -11.93 -32.92 5.56
C GLU A 381 -13.08 -33.04 6.58
N THR A 382 -13.03 -32.31 7.69
CA THR A 382 -14.07 -32.42 8.73
C THR A 382 -15.27 -31.56 8.40
N PHE A 383 -16.13 -31.96 7.45
CA PHE A 383 -17.32 -31.28 6.91
C PHE A 383 -18.30 -30.61 7.93
N THR A 384 -17.82 -29.65 8.72
CA THR A 384 -18.64 -28.97 9.70
C THR A 384 -19.64 -28.07 8.96
N PHE A 385 -20.76 -27.80 9.61
CA PHE A 385 -21.74 -26.87 9.04
C PHE A 385 -21.14 -25.47 8.82
N GLN A 386 -20.25 -25.03 9.70
CA GLN A 386 -19.55 -23.75 9.58
C GLN A 386 -18.63 -23.70 8.36
N GLU A 387 -17.93 -24.79 8.04
CA GLU A 387 -17.13 -24.89 6.82
C GLU A 387 -17.99 -24.80 5.56
N LYS A 388 -19.15 -25.47 5.53
CA LYS A 388 -20.09 -25.33 4.38
C LYS A 388 -20.56 -23.89 4.21
N LEU A 389 -20.85 -23.18 5.30
CA LEU A 389 -21.21 -21.77 5.24
C LEU A 389 -20.05 -20.89 4.79
N TYR A 390 -18.83 -21.21 5.22
CA TYR A 390 -17.61 -20.59 4.72
C TYR A 390 -17.48 -20.79 3.21
N ASP A 391 -17.53 -22.03 2.72
CA ASP A 391 -17.44 -22.35 1.29
C ASP A 391 -18.48 -21.57 0.48
N MET A 392 -19.73 -21.59 0.94
CA MET A 392 -20.84 -20.87 0.30
C MET A 392 -20.58 -19.36 0.26
N PHE A 393 -20.08 -18.77 1.34
CA PHE A 393 -19.73 -17.36 1.36
C PHE A 393 -18.62 -17.03 0.36
N ILE A 394 -17.53 -17.81 0.34
CA ILE A 394 -16.41 -17.58 -0.58
C ILE A 394 -16.86 -17.70 -2.03
N ILE A 395 -17.59 -18.75 -2.37
CA ILE A 395 -18.13 -18.93 -3.73
C ILE A 395 -19.06 -17.77 -4.11
N SER A 396 -19.95 -17.38 -3.20
CA SER A 396 -20.94 -16.32 -3.45
C SER A 396 -20.28 -14.95 -3.62
N ILE A 397 -19.24 -14.61 -2.83
CA ILE A 397 -18.56 -13.32 -3.01
C ILE A 397 -17.74 -13.31 -4.30
N LEU A 398 -17.06 -14.39 -4.63
CA LEU A 398 -16.24 -14.47 -5.84
C LEU A 398 -17.07 -14.52 -7.12
N SER A 399 -18.35 -14.91 -7.07
CA SER A 399 -19.24 -14.92 -8.23
C SER A 399 -19.79 -13.53 -8.59
N ILE A 400 -19.81 -12.58 -7.66
CA ILE A 400 -20.42 -11.25 -7.86
C ILE A 400 -19.41 -10.13 -8.07
N ILE A 401 -18.12 -10.35 -7.84
CA ILE A 401 -17.11 -9.32 -8.02
C ILE A 401 -17.02 -8.85 -9.48
N PRO A 402 -16.81 -7.53 -9.73
CA PRO A 402 -16.76 -7.01 -11.09
C PRO A 402 -15.48 -7.43 -11.82
N ASN A 403 -15.59 -7.63 -13.14
CA ASN A 403 -14.48 -8.02 -14.01
C ASN A 403 -13.39 -6.94 -14.18
N SER A 404 -13.59 -5.75 -13.65
CA SER A 404 -12.63 -4.64 -13.62
C SER A 404 -11.46 -4.88 -12.67
N ILE A 405 -11.60 -5.83 -11.73
CA ILE A 405 -10.56 -6.15 -10.76
C ILE A 405 -9.35 -6.75 -11.48
N ILE A 406 -8.18 -6.17 -11.21
CA ILE A 406 -6.90 -6.59 -11.76
C ILE A 406 -5.94 -7.12 -10.68
N ASN A 407 -6.20 -6.78 -9.42
CA ASN A 407 -5.35 -7.09 -8.28
C ASN A 407 -6.18 -7.77 -7.18
N VAL A 408 -5.79 -8.99 -6.79
CA VAL A 408 -6.48 -9.77 -5.75
C VAL A 408 -5.52 -10.09 -4.61
N LYS A 409 -6.04 -10.03 -3.38
CA LYS A 409 -5.28 -10.38 -2.18
C LYS A 409 -6.13 -11.25 -1.24
N PHE A 410 -5.56 -12.38 -0.86
CA PHE A 410 -6.10 -13.25 0.18
C PHE A 410 -5.21 -13.14 1.42
N ILE A 411 -5.81 -12.92 2.59
CA ILE A 411 -5.08 -12.72 3.85
C ILE A 411 -5.65 -13.64 4.93
N ASN A 412 -4.78 -14.41 5.56
CA ASN A 412 -5.08 -15.33 6.67
C ASN A 412 -6.19 -16.34 6.34
N MET A 413 -6.39 -16.66 5.05
CA MET A 413 -7.47 -17.56 4.64
C MET A 413 -7.20 -18.98 5.15
N PRO A 414 -8.16 -19.63 5.81
CA PRO A 414 -7.92 -20.91 6.45
C PRO A 414 -7.70 -22.06 5.48
N TYR A 415 -8.34 -22.02 4.33
CA TYR A 415 -8.10 -22.89 3.18
C TYR A 415 -8.70 -22.24 1.94
N LEU A 416 -8.17 -22.55 0.76
CA LEU A 416 -8.73 -22.09 -0.52
C LEU A 416 -8.94 -23.31 -1.41
N LYS A 417 -10.18 -23.63 -1.78
CA LYS A 417 -10.48 -24.79 -2.64
C LYS A 417 -10.32 -24.44 -4.11
N GLU A 418 -10.04 -25.45 -4.94
CA GLU A 418 -9.94 -25.29 -6.40
C GLU A 418 -11.18 -24.61 -6.99
N GLU A 419 -12.37 -25.04 -6.57
CA GLU A 419 -13.66 -24.47 -6.99
C GLU A 419 -13.72 -22.93 -6.80
N TYR A 420 -13.06 -22.38 -5.76
CA TYR A 420 -13.06 -20.93 -5.53
C TYR A 420 -12.35 -20.18 -6.65
N PHE A 421 -11.27 -20.78 -7.18
CA PHE A 421 -10.51 -20.22 -8.29
C PHE A 421 -11.26 -20.35 -9.61
N ASP A 422 -12.14 -21.34 -9.77
CA ASP A 422 -13.03 -21.43 -10.93
C ASP A 422 -14.03 -20.27 -10.96
N PHE A 423 -14.64 -19.94 -9.81
CA PHE A 423 -15.51 -18.77 -9.69
C PHE A 423 -14.74 -17.47 -9.89
N LEU A 424 -13.56 -17.35 -9.27
CA LEU A 424 -12.68 -16.20 -9.45
C LEU A 424 -12.31 -16.01 -10.92
N TYR A 425 -11.89 -17.06 -11.62
CA TYR A 425 -11.51 -17.01 -13.03
C TYR A 425 -12.68 -16.60 -13.93
N LYS A 426 -13.88 -17.12 -13.68
CA LYS A 426 -15.09 -16.73 -14.42
C LYS A 426 -15.41 -15.24 -14.25
N SER A 427 -15.26 -14.71 -13.04
CA SER A 427 -15.58 -13.31 -12.74
C SER A 427 -14.50 -12.34 -13.19
N ILE A 428 -13.21 -12.67 -13.01
CA ILE A 428 -12.08 -11.78 -13.25
C ILE A 428 -10.96 -12.43 -14.09
N PRO A 429 -11.25 -12.83 -15.35
CA PRO A 429 -10.27 -13.53 -16.20
C PRO A 429 -9.04 -12.69 -16.57
N ASN A 430 -9.11 -11.36 -16.39
CA ASN A 430 -8.05 -10.40 -16.73
C ASN A 430 -7.16 -10.00 -15.54
N MET A 431 -7.23 -10.74 -14.42
CA MET A 431 -6.40 -10.51 -13.25
C MET A 431 -4.91 -10.50 -13.61
N LYS A 432 -4.17 -9.48 -13.13
CA LYS A 432 -2.74 -9.26 -13.40
C LYS A 432 -1.84 -9.54 -12.20
N LYS A 433 -2.32 -9.29 -10.97
CA LYS A 433 -1.56 -9.49 -9.73
C LYS A 433 -2.38 -10.28 -8.71
N ILE A 434 -1.76 -11.25 -8.04
CA ILE A 434 -2.37 -11.97 -6.91
C ILE A 434 -1.40 -12.08 -5.73
N ALA A 435 -1.91 -11.96 -4.51
CA ALA A 435 -1.15 -12.15 -3.28
C ALA A 435 -1.83 -13.13 -2.34
N PHE A 436 -1.05 -14.06 -1.79
CA PHE A 436 -1.46 -14.95 -0.72
C PHE A 436 -0.60 -14.64 0.51
N LYS A 437 -1.23 -14.09 1.55
CA LYS A 437 -0.55 -13.74 2.80
C LYS A 437 -1.07 -14.62 3.92
N LYS A 438 -0.20 -15.46 4.49
CA LYS A 438 -0.53 -16.38 5.59
C LYS A 438 -1.78 -17.22 5.35
N CYS A 439 -2.07 -17.48 4.07
CA CYS A 439 -3.11 -18.42 3.69
C CYS A 439 -2.61 -19.84 3.94
N ARG A 440 -3.52 -20.77 4.20
CA ARG A 440 -3.19 -22.20 4.32
C ARG A 440 -3.91 -22.96 3.20
N TYR A 441 -3.44 -24.19 2.91
CA TYR A 441 -4.06 -25.13 1.98
C TYR A 441 -4.52 -24.47 0.66
N ILE A 442 -3.55 -24.07 -0.16
CA ILE A 442 -3.79 -23.56 -1.52
C ILE A 442 -3.43 -24.69 -2.49
N PRO A 443 -4.35 -25.11 -3.39
CA PRO A 443 -4.03 -26.13 -4.37
C PRO A 443 -2.91 -25.67 -5.30
N ASP A 444 -2.09 -26.62 -5.72
CA ASP A 444 -0.81 -26.32 -6.34
C ASP A 444 -0.96 -25.70 -7.73
N ASP A 445 -2.02 -26.01 -8.47
CA ASP A 445 -2.22 -25.67 -9.88
C ASP A 445 -3.19 -24.50 -10.13
N VAL A 446 -3.72 -23.87 -9.08
CA VAL A 446 -4.76 -22.83 -9.14
C VAL A 446 -4.42 -21.63 -10.04
N LEU A 447 -3.14 -21.36 -10.25
CA LEU A 447 -2.68 -20.24 -11.07
C LEU A 447 -2.66 -20.55 -12.58
N LEU A 448 -2.77 -21.81 -12.99
CA LEU A 448 -2.71 -22.22 -14.41
C LEU A 448 -3.88 -21.70 -15.23
N ASN A 449 -5.02 -21.40 -14.60
CA ASN A 449 -6.20 -20.86 -15.27
C ASN A 449 -6.04 -19.37 -15.63
N PHE A 450 -5.23 -18.60 -14.89
CA PHE A 450 -5.12 -17.15 -15.06
C PHE A 450 -4.02 -16.76 -16.07
N ARG A 451 -4.29 -16.85 -17.37
CA ARG A 451 -3.32 -16.55 -18.45
C ARG A 451 -2.79 -15.11 -18.47
N ASN A 452 -3.58 -14.17 -17.95
CA ASN A 452 -3.21 -12.76 -17.85
C ASN A 452 -2.39 -12.42 -16.59
N LEU A 453 -2.27 -13.35 -15.66
CA LEU A 453 -1.55 -13.15 -14.40
C LEU A 453 -0.05 -12.95 -14.67
N LYS A 454 0.49 -11.82 -14.25
CA LYS A 454 1.91 -11.49 -14.43
C LYS A 454 2.68 -11.51 -13.12
N HIS A 455 2.06 -11.18 -12.00
CA HIS A 455 2.76 -10.97 -10.74
C HIS A 455 2.14 -11.77 -9.60
N VAL A 456 2.97 -12.45 -8.80
CA VAL A 456 2.53 -13.28 -7.67
C VAL A 456 3.35 -12.95 -6.43
N LEU A 457 2.66 -12.71 -5.30
CA LEU A 457 3.27 -12.55 -3.99
C LEU A 457 2.83 -13.70 -3.07
N LEU A 458 3.80 -14.39 -2.49
CA LEU A 458 3.60 -15.49 -1.54
C LEU A 458 4.29 -15.12 -0.24
N ASP A 459 3.51 -14.99 0.83
CA ASP A 459 4.01 -14.60 2.15
C ASP A 459 3.61 -15.69 3.14
N GLU A 460 4.60 -16.40 3.69
CA GLU A 460 4.43 -17.64 4.47
C GLU A 460 3.71 -18.76 3.69
N ASN A 461 3.90 -18.82 2.36
CA ASN A 461 3.23 -19.76 1.47
C ASN A 461 4.23 -20.44 0.52
N ILE A 462 4.19 -21.77 0.43
CA ILE A 462 4.94 -22.59 -0.54
C ILE A 462 4.06 -23.67 -1.16
N GLY A 463 4.48 -24.23 -2.29
CA GLY A 463 3.82 -25.37 -2.95
C GLY A 463 3.07 -25.01 -4.23
N ILE A 464 2.73 -23.74 -4.46
CA ILE A 464 2.01 -23.32 -5.66
C ILE A 464 2.90 -23.39 -6.90
N ILE A 465 2.44 -24.11 -7.93
CA ILE A 465 3.03 -24.16 -9.26
C ILE A 465 2.90 -22.78 -9.91
N ILE A 466 4.05 -22.21 -10.28
CA ILE A 466 4.12 -20.93 -10.96
C ILE A 466 4.10 -21.15 -12.48
N PRO A 467 3.02 -20.77 -13.20
CA PRO A 467 2.99 -20.83 -14.66
C PRO A 467 4.10 -20.02 -15.35
N SER A 468 4.45 -20.45 -16.58
CA SER A 468 5.55 -19.84 -17.36
C SER A 468 5.27 -18.42 -17.84
N TRP A 469 4.01 -17.95 -17.87
CA TRP A 469 3.64 -16.60 -18.30
C TRP A 469 3.70 -15.54 -17.19
N ILE A 470 3.93 -15.96 -15.94
CA ILE A 470 4.19 -15.07 -14.80
C ILE A 470 5.59 -14.47 -14.95
N ASP A 471 5.72 -13.16 -14.77
CA ASP A 471 6.96 -12.41 -14.99
C ASP A 471 7.72 -12.14 -13.68
N ILE A 472 7.00 -11.97 -12.58
CA ILE A 472 7.56 -11.63 -11.26
C ILE A 472 6.91 -12.51 -10.19
N VAL A 473 7.73 -13.12 -9.34
CA VAL A 473 7.30 -13.85 -8.15
C VAL A 473 8.09 -13.39 -6.94
N ILE A 474 7.41 -13.08 -5.85
CA ILE A 474 8.04 -12.74 -4.57
C ILE A 474 7.63 -13.77 -3.52
N TYR A 475 8.62 -14.33 -2.84
CA TYR A 475 8.43 -15.16 -1.64
C TYR A 475 8.89 -14.36 -0.43
N LYS A 476 8.05 -14.26 0.62
CA LYS A 476 8.33 -13.56 1.88
C LYS A 476 8.17 -14.47 3.10
N ASN A 477 8.89 -14.10 4.17
CA ASN A 477 8.84 -14.69 5.51
C ASN A 477 9.00 -16.21 5.50
N PHE A 478 10.02 -16.68 4.79
CA PHE A 478 10.38 -18.09 4.71
C PHE A 478 11.22 -18.48 5.94
N SER A 479 10.68 -18.34 7.16
CA SER A 479 11.42 -18.74 8.37
C SER A 479 11.36 -20.25 8.60
N ASP A 480 12.44 -20.82 9.15
CA ASP A 480 12.62 -22.26 9.44
C ASP A 480 11.50 -22.89 10.30
N PHE A 481 10.73 -22.07 11.02
CA PHE A 481 9.62 -22.46 11.90
C PHE A 481 8.36 -22.91 11.13
N MET A 482 8.15 -22.48 9.89
CA MET A 482 7.02 -22.93 9.05
C MET A 482 7.09 -24.41 8.67
N CYS A 483 8.25 -25.03 8.87
CA CYS A 483 8.47 -26.47 8.66
C CYS A 483 8.42 -27.29 9.96
N GLY A 484 7.93 -26.73 11.06
CA GLY A 484 7.79 -27.43 12.35
C GLY A 484 6.58 -28.35 12.41
N ASP A 485 5.39 -27.81 12.11
CA ASP A 485 4.15 -28.45 12.61
C ASP A 485 3.05 -28.72 11.58
N TYR A 486 3.15 -28.28 10.32
CA TYR A 486 2.03 -28.44 9.36
C TYR A 486 2.38 -28.89 7.94
N PHE A 487 3.60 -29.32 7.64
CA PHE A 487 3.91 -29.95 6.34
C PHE A 487 5.04 -30.96 6.46
N ILE A 488 4.83 -32.15 5.91
CA ILE A 488 5.69 -33.33 6.07
C ILE A 488 7.12 -33.05 5.55
N PRO A 489 8.18 -33.47 6.27
CA PRO A 489 9.53 -32.93 6.17
C PRO A 489 10.40 -33.68 5.14
N GLN A 490 9.95 -33.76 3.87
CA GLN A 490 10.84 -34.24 2.78
C GLN A 490 11.51 -33.10 1.99
N MET A 491 11.18 -31.83 2.24
CA MET A 491 11.84 -30.69 1.59
C MET A 491 12.88 -29.97 2.46
N LYS A 492 13.10 -30.42 3.70
CA LYS A 492 14.24 -29.98 4.51
C LYS A 492 15.51 -30.72 4.08
N LYS A 493 16.12 -30.27 2.98
CA LYS A 493 17.57 -30.43 2.75
C LYS A 493 18.07 -29.37 1.76
N ASN A 494 18.63 -28.32 2.36
CA ASN A 494 19.46 -27.27 1.81
C ASN A 494 18.74 -26.23 0.94
N GLU A 495 19.27 -25.01 0.97
CA GLU A 495 18.95 -23.81 0.18
C GLU A 495 18.95 -24.02 -1.37
N SER A 496 18.92 -25.26 -1.87
CA SER A 496 19.46 -25.63 -3.18
C SER A 496 18.60 -26.57 -4.06
N HIS A 497 17.35 -26.90 -3.73
CA HIS A 497 16.49 -27.69 -4.66
C HIS A 497 15.27 -26.93 -5.18
N PHE A 498 14.35 -26.49 -4.32
CA PHE A 498 13.18 -25.71 -4.73
C PHE A 498 13.58 -24.44 -5.49
N PHE A 499 14.57 -23.70 -4.97
CA PHE A 499 15.11 -22.52 -5.63
C PHE A 499 15.85 -22.85 -6.93
N LYS A 500 16.58 -23.96 -7.01
CA LYS A 500 17.19 -24.42 -8.27
C LYS A 500 16.09 -24.79 -9.29
N ILE A 501 15.00 -25.41 -8.88
CA ILE A 501 13.87 -25.76 -9.76
C ILE A 501 13.17 -24.51 -10.31
N MET A 502 12.84 -23.55 -9.43
CA MET A 502 12.21 -22.29 -9.82
C MET A 502 13.09 -21.47 -10.76
N LYS A 503 14.40 -21.47 -10.50
CA LYS A 503 15.41 -20.74 -11.27
C LYS A 503 15.79 -21.39 -12.60
N ASN A 504 15.95 -22.72 -12.63
CA ASN A 504 16.56 -23.41 -13.77
C ASN A 504 15.67 -23.48 -15.01
N SER A 505 14.40 -23.04 -14.96
CA SER A 505 13.49 -23.15 -16.11
C SER A 505 12.68 -21.88 -16.48
N LYS A 506 12.46 -20.92 -15.57
CA LYS A 506 11.46 -19.84 -15.79
C LYS A 506 11.94 -18.41 -15.54
N PHE A 507 12.85 -18.17 -14.59
CA PHE A 507 13.26 -16.83 -14.16
C PHE A 507 14.77 -16.63 -14.27
N LYS A 508 15.20 -15.53 -14.92
CA LYS A 508 16.62 -15.22 -15.17
C LYS A 508 17.28 -14.49 -14.01
N ASN A 509 16.53 -13.58 -13.39
CA ASN A 509 17.04 -12.67 -12.37
C ASN A 509 16.53 -13.09 -10.99
N THR A 510 17.39 -12.91 -9.98
CA THR A 510 17.07 -13.25 -8.58
C THR A 510 17.65 -12.21 -7.64
N PHE A 511 16.81 -11.71 -6.73
CA PHE A 511 17.20 -10.70 -5.76
C PHE A 511 16.85 -11.19 -4.36
N TRP A 512 17.84 -11.21 -3.47
CA TRP A 512 17.70 -11.62 -2.08
C TRP A 512 17.61 -10.37 -1.21
N LEU A 513 16.59 -10.30 -0.37
CA LEU A 513 16.39 -9.24 0.60
C LEU A 513 16.63 -9.83 1.98
N ASP A 514 17.66 -9.36 2.66
CA ASP A 514 17.88 -9.71 4.06
C ASP A 514 17.46 -8.56 4.95
N ASP A 515 16.29 -8.74 5.58
CA ASP A 515 15.93 -8.00 6.77
C ASP A 515 16.60 -8.72 7.96
N ASN A 516 17.46 -8.03 8.72
CA ASN A 516 18.06 -8.57 9.96
C ASN A 516 18.91 -9.86 9.83
N PHE A 517 19.80 -9.92 8.82
CA PHE A 517 20.85 -10.95 8.66
C PHE A 517 20.43 -12.36 8.19
N THR A 518 19.13 -12.67 8.04
CA THR A 518 18.64 -13.85 7.32
C THR A 518 17.84 -13.45 6.09
N PRO A 519 17.97 -14.18 4.95
CA PRO A 519 17.17 -13.89 3.76
C PRO A 519 15.70 -14.24 3.99
N ASP A 520 14.92 -13.26 4.43
CA ASP A 520 13.49 -13.43 4.69
C ASP A 520 12.65 -13.24 3.42
N THR A 521 13.21 -12.70 2.33
CA THR A 521 12.48 -12.44 1.09
C THR A 521 13.33 -12.67 -0.17
N VAL A 522 12.70 -13.27 -1.20
CA VAL A 522 13.30 -13.47 -2.52
C VAL A 522 12.38 -12.97 -3.62
N ILE A 523 12.96 -12.27 -4.59
CA ILE A 523 12.30 -11.81 -5.81
C ILE A 523 12.88 -12.57 -7.01
N PHE A 524 12.02 -13.26 -7.76
CA PHE A 524 12.32 -13.86 -9.05
C PHE A 524 11.72 -13.03 -10.18
N MET A 525 12.52 -12.73 -11.20
CA MET A 525 12.08 -11.91 -12.33
C MET A 525 12.60 -12.45 -13.66
N LYS A 526 11.78 -12.36 -14.71
CA LYS A 526 12.24 -12.62 -16.08
C LYS A 526 13.05 -11.48 -16.67
N ASP A 527 12.65 -10.25 -16.37
CA ASP A 527 13.19 -9.04 -16.98
C ASP A 527 13.51 -8.02 -15.88
N VAL A 528 14.78 -7.62 -15.79
CA VAL A 528 15.25 -6.65 -14.80
C VAL A 528 14.67 -5.25 -15.05
N MET A 529 14.28 -4.95 -16.29
CA MET A 529 13.67 -3.66 -16.64
C MET A 529 12.32 -3.43 -15.92
N LYS A 530 11.72 -4.51 -15.39
CA LYS A 530 10.48 -4.46 -14.58
C LYS A 530 10.74 -4.28 -13.09
N TRP A 531 11.92 -3.80 -12.67
CA TRP A 531 12.26 -3.66 -11.25
C TRP A 531 11.21 -2.85 -10.45
N ARG A 532 10.70 -1.76 -11.03
CA ARG A 532 9.62 -0.96 -10.43
C ARG A 532 8.36 -1.79 -10.15
N ASP A 533 7.97 -2.69 -11.06
CA ASP A 533 6.83 -3.59 -10.83
C ASP A 533 7.08 -4.55 -9.67
N ALA A 534 8.32 -5.00 -9.49
CA ALA A 534 8.71 -5.87 -8.39
C ALA A 534 8.70 -5.12 -7.04
N THR A 535 9.17 -3.87 -6.99
CA THR A 535 9.14 -3.06 -5.76
C THR A 535 7.71 -2.68 -5.38
N GLU A 536 6.86 -2.39 -6.36
CA GLU A 536 5.42 -2.20 -6.13
C GLU A 536 4.74 -3.48 -5.61
N LEU A 537 5.09 -4.65 -6.16
CA LEU A 537 4.58 -5.94 -5.67
C LEU A 537 5.10 -6.28 -4.28
N LEU A 538 6.33 -5.90 -3.94
CA LEU A 538 6.90 -6.07 -2.61
C LEU A 538 6.06 -5.32 -1.57
N ASN A 539 5.52 -4.16 -1.92
CA ASN A 539 4.71 -3.32 -1.04
C ASN A 539 3.19 -3.59 -1.13
N PHE A 540 2.79 -4.60 -1.91
CA PHE A 540 1.39 -4.96 -2.20
C PHE A 540 0.64 -5.64 -1.04
#